data_AF-A0A948G261-F1
#
_entry.id   AF-A0A948G261-F1
#
_cell.length_a   1.000
_cell.length_b   1.000
_cell.length_c   1.000
_cell.angle_alpha   90.00
_cell.angle_beta   90.00
_cell.angle_gamma   90.00
#
_symmetry.space_group_name_H-M   'P 1'
#
loop_
_entity.id
_entity.type
_entity.pdbx_description
1 polymer ?
#
loop_
_entity_poly.entity_id
_entity_poly.type
_entity_poly.pdbx_seq_one_letter_code
_entity_poly.pdbx_strand_id
1 'polypeptide(L)'
;MDILYGQINYSFFDSYWALVHFCSGLLLGLLIVYLTRTVDKKRYYYIGIGLLVLWEIFEGLLIILNKYFTDIAESLQSIIPSDFFMTESVINITSDLILGTLGLMIIYTIFLRRFEKRINYEN
;
A
#
# COMPACT_ATOMS: atom_id res chain seq x y z
N MET A 1 -14.35 15.77 1.48
CA MET A 1 -14.56 14.50 2.20
C MET A 1 -16.06 14.35 2.32
N ASP A 2 -16.65 13.49 1.51
CA ASP A 2 -18.10 13.32 1.48
C ASP A 2 -18.45 12.05 2.25
N ILE A 3 -19.15 12.22 3.38
CA ILE A 3 -19.68 11.12 4.18
C ILE A 3 -21.09 10.85 3.66
N LEU A 4 -21.24 9.83 2.83
CA LEU A 4 -22.54 9.34 2.35
C LEU A 4 -22.77 7.95 2.96
N TYR A 5 -23.84 7.81 3.74
CA TYR A 5 -24.22 6.54 4.39
C TYR A 5 -23.17 5.92 5.33
N GLY A 6 -22.35 6.74 5.99
CA GLY A 6 -21.30 6.25 6.90
C GLY A 6 -20.09 5.62 6.20
N GLN A 7 -20.01 5.74 4.86
CA GLN A 7 -18.85 5.37 4.06
C GLN A 7 -18.06 6.64 3.70
N ILE A 8 -16.74 6.58 3.83
CA ILE A 8 -15.87 7.65 3.34
C ILE A 8 -15.51 7.36 1.89
N ASN A 9 -15.97 8.21 0.97
CA ASN A 9 -15.54 8.16 -0.42
C ASN A 9 -14.41 9.17 -0.62
N TYR A 10 -13.22 8.64 -0.90
CA TYR A 10 -12.09 9.44 -1.33
C TYR A 10 -12.09 9.53 -2.85
N SER A 11 -12.05 10.75 -3.39
CA SER A 11 -11.84 10.98 -4.82
C SER A 11 -10.49 10.39 -5.24
N PHE A 12 -10.49 9.57 -6.30
CA PHE A 12 -9.29 8.95 -6.90
C PHE A 12 -8.21 9.97 -7.27
N PHE A 13 -8.62 11.21 -7.62
CA PHE A 13 -7.71 12.26 -8.09
C PHE A 13 -7.36 13.32 -7.03
N ASP A 14 -7.97 13.28 -5.84
CA ASP A 14 -7.92 14.43 -4.91
C ASP A 14 -7.76 14.06 -3.42
N SER A 15 -7.39 12.81 -3.11
CA SER A 15 -7.24 12.38 -1.72
C SER A 15 -5.78 12.24 -1.32
N TYR A 16 -5.44 12.86 -0.18
CA TYR A 16 -4.23 12.57 0.61
C TYR A 16 -3.94 11.06 0.71
N TRP A 17 -5.00 10.24 0.79
CA TRP A 17 -4.94 8.78 0.79
C TRP A 17 -4.33 8.16 -0.47
N ALA A 18 -4.74 8.59 -1.66
CA ALA A 18 -4.14 8.11 -2.90
C ALA A 18 -2.61 8.39 -2.94
N LEU A 19 -2.18 9.54 -2.42
CA LEU A 19 -0.76 9.88 -2.31
C LEU A 19 -0.03 8.99 -1.29
N VAL A 20 -0.66 8.69 -0.14
CA VAL A 20 -0.08 7.79 0.88
C VAL A 20 0.14 6.39 0.30
N HIS A 21 -0.85 5.83 -0.40
CA HIS A 21 -0.74 4.49 -0.99
C HIS A 21 0.25 4.42 -2.16
N PHE A 22 0.31 5.46 -2.98
CA PHE A 22 1.35 5.55 -4.00
C PHE A 22 2.76 5.64 -3.38
N CYS A 23 2.93 6.47 -2.35
CA CYS A 23 4.21 6.62 -1.64
C CYS A 23 4.61 5.34 -0.90
N SER A 24 3.67 4.63 -0.28
CA SER A 24 3.93 3.36 0.39
C SER A 24 4.42 2.31 -0.61
N GLY A 25 3.83 2.26 -1.81
CA GLY A 25 4.31 1.42 -2.92
C GLY A 25 5.75 1.72 -3.34
N LEU A 26 6.12 3.00 -3.44
CA LEU A 26 7.51 3.42 -3.73
C LEU A 26 8.47 3.00 -2.61
N LEU A 27 8.14 3.27 -1.35
CA LEU A 27 8.98 2.95 -0.21
C LEU A 27 9.14 1.44 -0.05
N LEU A 28 8.05 0.69 -0.22
CA LEU A 28 8.06 -0.76 -0.20
C LEU A 28 8.95 -1.32 -1.31
N GLY A 29 8.86 -0.77 -2.53
CA GLY A 29 9.72 -1.15 -3.63
C GLY A 29 11.20 -0.94 -3.32
N LEU A 30 11.54 0.21 -2.73
CA LEU A 30 12.92 0.51 -2.30
C LEU A 30 13.39 -0.45 -1.20
N LEU A 31 12.53 -0.77 -0.23
CA LEU A 31 12.82 -1.71 0.84
C LEU A 31 13.09 -3.12 0.29
N ILE A 32 12.26 -3.60 -0.63
CA ILE A 32 12.45 -4.91 -1.26
C ILE A 32 13.78 -4.93 -2.02
N VAL A 33 14.07 -3.91 -2.81
CA VAL A 33 15.36 -3.78 -3.52
C VAL A 33 16.53 -3.80 -2.53
N TYR A 34 16.44 -3.05 -1.44
CA TYR A 34 17.49 -2.96 -0.43
C TYR A 34 17.75 -4.30 0.27
N LEU A 35 16.69 -4.97 0.73
CA LEU A 35 16.77 -6.22 1.49
C LEU A 35 17.14 -7.42 0.61
N THR A 36 16.52 -7.53 -0.55
CA THR A 36 16.66 -8.72 -1.39
C THR A 36 17.83 -8.59 -2.35
N ARG A 37 18.18 -7.36 -2.76
CA ARG A 37 19.11 -7.07 -3.87
C ARG A 37 18.79 -7.86 -5.15
N THR A 38 17.56 -8.37 -5.29
CA THR A 38 17.21 -9.26 -6.41
C THR A 38 16.80 -8.47 -7.63
N VAL A 39 17.23 -8.95 -8.80
CA VAL A 39 16.74 -8.49 -10.11
C VAL A 39 15.59 -9.37 -10.63
N ASP A 40 15.23 -10.44 -9.90
CA ASP A 40 14.12 -11.32 -10.29
C ASP A 40 12.79 -10.56 -10.17
N LYS A 41 12.26 -10.21 -11.34
CA LYS A 41 10.97 -9.55 -11.52
C LYS A 41 9.85 -10.25 -10.74
N LYS A 42 9.72 -11.57 -10.89
CA LYS A 42 8.60 -12.32 -10.33
C LYS A 42 8.64 -12.26 -8.81
N ARG A 43 9.82 -12.54 -8.24
CA ARG A 43 10.00 -12.51 -6.78
C ARG A 43 9.73 -11.12 -6.20
N TYR A 44 10.22 -10.06 -6.85
CA TYR A 44 9.98 -8.68 -6.44
C TYR A 44 8.47 -8.36 -6.37
N TYR A 45 7.73 -8.64 -7.45
CA TYR A 45 6.30 -8.34 -7.49
C TYR A 45 5.47 -9.23 -6.56
N TYR A 46 5.80 -10.52 -6.41
CA TYR A 46 5.08 -11.38 -5.46
C TYR A 46 5.23 -10.91 -4.01
N ILE A 47 6.43 -10.50 -3.61
CA ILE A 47 6.66 -9.95 -2.27
C ILE A 47 5.91 -8.62 -2.12
N GLY A 48 6.05 -7.71 -3.09
CA GLY A 48 5.42 -6.39 -3.03
C GLY A 48 3.89 -6.46 -3.00
N ILE A 49 3.28 -7.17 -3.93
CA ILE A 49 1.82 -7.34 -3.99
C ILE A 49 1.32 -8.10 -2.76
N GLY A 50 2.05 -9.13 -2.30
CA GLY A 50 1.68 -9.86 -1.09
C GLY A 50 1.63 -8.97 0.16
N LEU A 51 2.58 -8.03 0.28
CA LEU A 51 2.59 -7.07 1.39
C LEU A 51 1.49 -6.01 1.27
N LEU A 52 1.16 -5.55 0.06
CA LEU A 52 0.02 -4.66 -0.17
C LEU A 52 -1.31 -5.35 0.18
N VAL A 53 -1.52 -6.59 -0.24
CA VAL A 53 -2.73 -7.36 0.12
C VAL A 53 -2.81 -7.59 1.63
N LEU A 54 -1.68 -7.87 2.28
CA LEU A 54 -1.64 -8.02 3.74
C LEU A 54 -2.03 -6.74 4.47
N TRP A 55 -1.70 -5.58 3.91
CA TRP A 55 -2.12 -4.28 4.42
C TRP A 55 -3.64 -4.11 4.39
N GLU A 56 -4.29 -4.38 3.25
CA GLU A 56 -5.75 -4.32 3.13
C GLU A 56 -6.46 -5.29 4.09
N ILE A 57 -5.89 -6.49 4.28
CA ILE A 57 -6.41 -7.46 5.25
C ILE A 57 -6.31 -6.90 6.67
N PHE A 58 -5.20 -6.24 7.01
CA PHE A 58 -5.01 -5.61 8.31
C PHE A 58 -6.05 -4.52 8.56
N GLU A 59 -6.30 -3.63 7.61
CA GLU A 59 -7.34 -2.60 7.72
C GLU A 59 -8.74 -3.22 7.87
N GLY A 60 -9.04 -4.26 7.08
CA GLY A 60 -10.28 -5.03 7.23
C GLY A 60 -10.46 -5.63 8.63
N LEU A 61 -9.38 -6.10 9.26
CA LEU A 61 -9.41 -6.60 10.65
C LEU A 61 -9.69 -5.47 11.65
N LEU A 62 -9.14 -4.27 11.46
CA LEU A 62 -9.44 -3.12 12.31
C LEU A 62 -10.91 -2.73 12.25
N ILE A 63 -11.52 -2.77 11.06
CA ILE A 63 -12.96 -2.53 10.88
C ILE A 63 -13.80 -3.59 11.61
N ILE A 64 -13.42 -4.87 11.50
CA ILE A 64 -14.10 -5.97 12.21
C ILE A 64 -13.98 -5.79 13.73
N LEU A 65 -12.79 -5.43 14.23
CA LEU A 65 -12.57 -5.14 15.65
C LEU A 65 -13.46 -4.00 16.12
N ASN A 66 -13.54 -2.90 15.36
CA ASN A 66 -14.40 -1.77 15.68
C ASN A 66 -15.88 -2.16 15.75
N LYS A 67 -16.32 -3.10 14.91
CA LYS A 67 -17.73 -3.53 14.84
C LYS A 67 -18.12 -4.53 15.93
N TYR A 68 -17.25 -5.45 16.30
CA TYR A 68 -17.60 -6.58 17.17
C TYR A 68 -16.87 -6.60 18.51
N PHE A 69 -15.77 -5.87 18.66
CA PHE A 69 -14.90 -5.87 19.83
C PHE A 69 -14.48 -4.43 20.21
N THR A 70 -15.46 -3.59 20.50
CA THR A 70 -15.28 -2.13 20.65
C THR A 70 -14.24 -1.75 21.70
N ASP A 71 -14.20 -2.45 22.84
CA ASP A 71 -13.21 -2.18 23.91
C ASP A 71 -11.76 -2.32 23.42
N ILE A 72 -11.51 -3.31 22.56
CA ILE A 72 -10.19 -3.54 21.96
C ILE A 72 -9.91 -2.45 20.92
N ALA A 73 -10.90 -2.10 20.10
CA ALA A 73 -10.77 -1.07 19.09
C ALA A 73 -10.48 0.31 19.70
N GLU A 74 -11.17 0.69 20.78
CA GLU A 74 -10.92 1.94 21.52
C GLU A 74 -9.50 2.01 22.07
N SER A 75 -8.99 0.89 22.60
CA SER A 75 -7.61 0.80 23.07
C SER A 75 -6.62 1.02 21.92
N LEU A 76 -6.88 0.45 20.74
CA LEU A 76 -6.02 0.61 19.57
C LEU A 76 -6.10 2.00 18.94
N GLN A 77 -7.26 2.67 19.01
CA GLN A 77 -7.45 4.05 18.51
C GLN A 77 -6.61 5.09 19.26
N SER A 78 -6.04 4.74 20.43
CA SER A 78 -5.06 5.59 21.11
C SER A 78 -3.69 5.63 20.41
N ILE A 79 -3.42 4.70 19.49
CA ILE A 79 -2.13 4.53 18.80
C ILE A 79 -2.31 4.63 17.28
N ILE A 80 -3.39 4.06 16.75
CA ILE A 80 -3.71 4.03 15.33
C ILE A 80 -4.76 5.10 15.04
N PRO A 81 -4.61 5.93 13.99
CA PRO A 81 -5.61 6.93 13.64
C PRO A 81 -7.00 6.31 13.47
N SER A 82 -8.03 7.01 13.96
CA SER A 82 -9.42 6.53 13.94
C SER A 82 -9.94 6.20 12.54
N ASP A 83 -9.41 6.87 11.52
CA ASP A 83 -9.84 6.71 10.13
C ASP A 83 -9.60 5.29 9.60
N PHE A 84 -8.59 4.57 10.11
CA PHE A 84 -8.31 3.16 9.76
C PHE A 84 -9.36 2.17 10.28
N PHE A 85 -10.24 2.60 11.19
CA PHE A 85 -11.32 1.79 11.74
C PHE A 85 -12.67 2.05 11.05
N MET A 86 -12.70 3.00 10.10
CA MET A 86 -13.90 3.37 9.35
C MET A 86 -14.10 2.46 8.14
N THR A 87 -15.36 2.32 7.72
CA THR A 87 -15.68 1.44 6.59
C THR A 87 -15.24 2.08 5.28
N GLU A 88 -14.33 1.43 4.58
CA GLU A 88 -13.95 1.81 3.23
C GLU A 88 -14.83 1.13 2.17
N SER A 89 -14.99 1.79 1.02
CA SER A 89 -15.64 1.17 -0.13
C SER A 89 -14.68 0.20 -0.82
N VAL A 90 -15.19 -0.85 -1.47
CA VAL A 90 -14.38 -1.78 -2.29
C VAL A 90 -13.60 -1.03 -3.39
N ILE A 91 -14.12 0.13 -3.82
CA ILE A 91 -13.47 1.00 -4.81
C ILE A 91 -12.19 1.62 -4.23
N ASN A 92 -12.16 1.97 -2.94
CA ASN A 92 -10.97 2.51 -2.26
C ASN A 92 -9.88 1.43 -2.17
N ILE A 93 -10.21 0.27 -1.59
CA ILE A 93 -9.31 -0.90 -1.51
C ILE A 93 -8.68 -1.22 -2.87
N THR A 94 -9.50 -1.26 -3.93
CA THR A 94 -9.02 -1.54 -5.28
C THR A 94 -8.09 -0.44 -5.80
N SER A 95 -8.45 0.83 -5.54
CA SER A 95 -7.61 1.99 -5.89
C SER A 95 -6.27 1.94 -5.17
N ASP A 96 -6.25 1.60 -3.88
CA ASP A 96 -5.05 1.58 -3.05
C ASP A 96 -4.09 0.48 -3.48
N LEU A 97 -4.60 -0.71 -3.80
CA LEU A 97 -3.81 -1.78 -4.42
C LEU A 97 -3.24 -1.37 -5.79
N ILE A 98 -4.02 -0.67 -6.62
CA ILE A 98 -3.54 -0.17 -7.92
C ILE A 98 -2.40 0.84 -7.73
N LEU A 99 -2.59 1.83 -6.85
CA LEU A 99 -1.62 2.89 -6.60
C LEU A 99 -0.33 2.36 -5.97
N GLY A 100 -0.45 1.46 -4.98
CA GLY A 100 0.69 0.78 -4.39
C GLY A 100 1.47 -0.04 -5.42
N THR A 101 0.76 -0.76 -6.29
CA THR A 101 1.38 -1.55 -7.38
C THR A 101 2.10 -0.65 -8.40
N LEU A 102 1.53 0.49 -8.75
CA LEU A 102 2.18 1.47 -9.64
C LEU A 102 3.50 1.99 -9.03
N GLY A 103 3.52 2.28 -7.72
CA GLY A 103 4.74 2.62 -7.00
C GLY A 103 5.81 1.53 -7.09
N LEU A 104 5.44 0.27 -6.86
CA LEU A 104 6.34 -0.88 -7.01
C LEU A 104 6.92 -0.97 -8.43
N MET A 105 6.09 -0.75 -9.46
CA MET A 105 6.53 -0.81 -10.86
C MET A 105 7.57 0.26 -11.21
N ILE A 106 7.40 1.48 -10.68
CA ILE A 106 8.32 2.59 -10.91
C ILE A 106 9.70 2.25 -10.34
N ILE A 107 9.77 1.79 -9.09
CA ILE A 107 11.04 1.44 -8.45
C ILE A 107 11.73 0.28 -9.18
N TYR A 108 10.99 -0.76 -9.54
CA TYR A 108 11.54 -1.87 -10.31
C TYR A 108 12.17 -1.41 -11.63
N THR A 109 11.47 -0.54 -12.36
CA THR A 109 11.94 0.00 -13.64
C THR A 109 13.20 0.85 -13.48
N ILE A 110 13.25 1.70 -12.44
CA ILE A 110 14.44 2.51 -12.13
C ILE A 110 15.62 1.60 -11.80
N PHE A 111 15.40 0.56 -10.99
CA PHE A 111 16.46 -0.35 -10.57
C PHE A 111 16.99 -1.19 -11.73
N LEU A 112 16.10 -1.72 -12.59
CA LEU A 112 16.48 -2.47 -13.79
C LEU A 112 17.36 -1.63 -14.71
N ARG A 113 16.95 -0.39 -15.01
CA ARG A 113 17.73 0.55 -15.85
C ARG A 113 19.11 0.84 -15.26
N ARG A 114 19.25 0.91 -13.94
CA ARG A 114 20.55 1.11 -13.27
C ARG A 114 21.43 -0.13 -13.33
N PHE A 115 20.84 -1.31 -13.31
CA PHE A 115 21.58 -2.58 -13.40
C PHE A 115 22.09 -2.81 -14.83
N GLU A 116 21.25 -2.62 -15.84
CA GLU A 116 21.63 -2.70 -17.27
C GLU A 116 22.76 -1.72 -17.61
N LYS A 117 22.70 -0.49 -17.10
CA LYS A 117 23.79 0.49 -17.30
C LYS A 117 25.11 -0.01 -16.75
N ARG A 118 25.16 -0.64 -15.57
CA ARG A 118 26.42 -1.14 -15.00
C ARG A 118 27.06 -2.23 -15.86
N ILE A 119 26.27 -3.18 -16.36
CA ILE A 119 26.77 -4.25 -17.24
C ILE A 119 27.38 -3.68 -18.52
N ASN A 120 26.78 -2.63 -19.10
CA ASN A 120 27.28 -2.01 -20.32
C ASN A 120 28.55 -1.15 -20.13
N TYR A 121 28.91 -0.76 -18.90
CA TYR A 121 30.19 -0.10 -18.61
C TYR A 121 31.32 -1.07 -18.28
N GLU A 122 30.99 -2.34 -18.02
CA GLU A 122 31.94 -3.40 -17.66
C GLU A 122 32.34 -4.30 -18.85
N ASN A 123 31.75 -4.09 -20.03
CA ASN A 123 32.10 -4.76 -21.31
C ASN A 123 32.66 -3.75 -22.31
#